data_AF-A0A6I9VNM6-F1
#
_entry.id   AF-A0A6I9VNM6-F1
#
_cell.length_a   1.000
_cell.length_b   1.000
_cell.length_c   1.000
_cell.angle_alpha   90.00
_cell.angle_beta   90.00
_cell.angle_gamma   90.00
#
_symmetry.space_group_name_H-M   'P 1'
#
loop_
_entity.id
_entity.type
_entity.pdbx_description
1 polymer ?
#
loop_
_entity_poly.entity_id
_entity_poly.type
_entity_poly.pdbx_seq_one_letter_code
_entity_poly.pdbx_strand_id
1 'polypeptide(L)'
;MYLKYLWFLYIILSLAPAAVAQIVPCPLKYQCQPKEEPVWGSENRGCHIFLNKCFLANENCERMNNHLSMLKLENQTVCQKKCHQSCPDIFAPVCAIYRGFLETFSNQCVLDKQACKTGKPWHYLFAGDCDAIYSLDERKVL
;
A
#
# COMPACT_ATOMS: atom_id res chain seq x y z
N MET A 1 6.83 -17.22 -67.97
CA MET A 1 6.35 -16.21 -67.00
C MET A 1 6.75 -16.62 -65.56
N TYR A 2 8.05 -16.67 -65.24
CA TYR A 2 8.57 -17.07 -63.92
C TYR A 2 9.52 -16.02 -63.34
N LEU A 3 9.20 -14.74 -63.51
CA LEU A 3 10.04 -13.62 -63.05
C LEU A 3 9.23 -12.55 -62.31
N LYS A 4 8.36 -12.98 -61.38
CA LYS A 4 7.60 -12.07 -60.50
C LYS A 4 7.60 -12.47 -59.02
N TYR A 5 8.27 -13.55 -58.63
CA TYR A 5 8.20 -14.12 -57.27
C TYR A 5 9.47 -13.95 -56.43
N LEU A 6 10.41 -13.09 -56.83
CA LEU A 6 11.64 -12.85 -56.05
C LEU A 6 11.60 -11.58 -55.19
N TRP A 7 10.53 -10.77 -55.28
CA TRP A 7 10.41 -9.51 -54.53
C TRP A 7 9.53 -9.61 -53.27
N PHE A 8 8.90 -10.77 -53.04
CA PHE A 8 8.11 -11.00 -51.83
C PHE A 8 8.90 -11.65 -50.67
N LEU A 9 10.17 -12.00 -50.90
CA LEU A 9 11.04 -12.60 -49.89
C LEU A 9 11.78 -11.58 -49.00
N TYR A 10 11.57 -10.28 -49.21
CA TYR A 10 12.32 -9.22 -48.53
C TYR A 10 11.47 -8.27 -47.65
N ILE A 11 10.27 -8.70 -47.25
CA ILE A 11 9.45 -7.98 -46.25
C ILE A 11 8.99 -8.96 -45.16
N ILE A 12 9.94 -9.72 -44.60
CA ILE A 12 9.79 -10.24 -43.24
C ILE A 12 10.70 -9.37 -42.38
N LEU A 13 10.32 -8.08 -42.34
CA LEU A 13 10.92 -7.10 -41.45
C LEU A 13 10.69 -7.62 -40.02
N SER A 14 11.80 -7.91 -39.36
CA SER A 14 11.94 -8.32 -37.97
C SER A 14 10.88 -7.71 -37.04
N LEU A 15 9.75 -8.40 -36.89
CA LEU A 15 8.96 -8.33 -35.67
C LEU A 15 9.76 -9.13 -34.63
N ALA A 16 10.74 -8.46 -34.02
CA ALA A 16 11.26 -8.95 -32.75
C ALA A 16 10.03 -9.16 -31.84
N PRO A 17 9.88 -10.33 -31.19
CA PRO A 17 8.90 -10.44 -30.13
C PRO A 17 9.22 -9.30 -29.17
N ALA A 18 8.30 -8.35 -29.00
CA ALA A 18 8.38 -7.46 -27.87
C ALA A 18 8.47 -8.39 -26.67
N ALA A 19 9.66 -8.46 -26.04
CA ALA A 19 9.81 -9.14 -24.78
C ALA A 19 8.81 -8.44 -23.88
N VAL A 20 7.66 -9.09 -23.66
CA VAL A 20 6.67 -8.62 -22.71
C VAL A 20 7.43 -8.67 -21.40
N ALA A 21 7.88 -7.50 -20.92
CA ALA A 21 8.46 -7.38 -19.61
C ALA A 21 7.40 -7.95 -18.68
N GLN A 22 7.61 -9.18 -18.22
CA GLN A 22 6.75 -9.79 -17.23
C GLN A 22 6.89 -8.86 -16.03
N ILE A 23 5.87 -8.03 -15.80
CA ILE A 23 5.74 -7.28 -14.55
C ILE A 23 5.59 -8.40 -13.54
N VAL A 24 6.67 -8.82 -12.89
CA VAL A 24 6.58 -9.86 -11.86
C VAL A 24 5.77 -9.20 -10.73
N PRO A 25 4.49 -9.57 -10.53
CA PRO A 25 3.71 -9.02 -9.43
C PRO A 25 4.46 -9.38 -8.15
N CYS A 26 4.50 -8.46 -7.19
CA CYS A 26 5.18 -8.68 -5.92
C CYS A 26 4.59 -9.92 -5.24
N PRO A 27 5.34 -11.03 -5.14
CA PRO A 27 4.80 -12.29 -4.63
C PRO A 27 4.89 -12.38 -3.11
N LEU A 28 5.40 -11.34 -2.42
CA LEU A 28 5.97 -11.49 -1.09
C LEU A 28 5.46 -10.41 -0.12
N LYS A 29 4.43 -10.77 0.64
CA LYS A 29 4.09 -10.06 1.88
C LYS A 29 5.09 -10.49 2.96
N TYR A 30 6.05 -9.63 3.28
CA TYR A 30 7.05 -9.86 4.31
C TYR A 30 6.40 -10.12 5.67
N GLN A 31 6.91 -11.12 6.39
CA GLN A 31 6.64 -11.27 7.82
C GLN A 31 7.48 -10.25 8.58
N CYS A 32 6.83 -9.20 9.07
CA CYS A 32 7.51 -8.11 9.77
C CYS A 32 7.51 -8.33 11.28
N GLN A 33 8.66 -8.09 11.93
CA GLN A 33 8.72 -7.99 13.38
C GLN A 33 7.99 -6.73 13.85
N PRO A 34 7.18 -6.78 14.94
CA PRO A 34 6.45 -5.63 15.46
C PRO A 34 7.34 -4.70 16.30
N LYS A 35 8.56 -4.40 15.84
CA LYS A 35 9.47 -3.45 16.48
C LYS A 35 9.09 -2.03 16.07
N GLU A 36 8.80 -1.16 17.03
CA GLU A 36 8.44 0.24 16.79
C GLU A 36 9.68 1.07 16.45
N GLU A 37 9.88 1.30 15.14
CA GLU A 37 10.92 2.17 14.57
C GLU A 37 10.27 3.02 13.47
N PRO A 38 9.42 4.00 13.83
CA PRO A 38 8.49 4.59 12.88
C PRO A 38 9.19 5.22 11.69
N VAL A 39 8.67 4.94 10.49
CA VAL A 39 9.15 5.53 9.24
C VAL A 39 8.03 6.23 8.51
N TRP A 40 8.41 7.24 7.74
CA TRP A 40 7.50 8.09 7.00
C TRP A 40 7.69 7.84 5.52
N GLY A 41 6.60 7.45 4.85
CA GLY A 41 6.55 7.23 3.41
C GLY A 41 5.69 8.30 2.77
N SER A 42 6.20 8.97 1.73
CA SER A 42 5.39 9.91 0.97
C SER A 42 5.53 9.74 -0.54
N GLU A 43 4.46 10.10 -1.23
CA GLU A 43 4.47 10.36 -2.66
C GLU A 43 3.85 11.74 -2.94
N ASN A 44 3.66 12.10 -4.21
CA ASN A 44 3.19 13.43 -4.62
C ASN A 44 1.86 13.86 -3.98
N ARG A 45 1.02 12.93 -3.49
CA ARG A 45 -0.32 13.24 -2.98
C ARG A 45 -0.58 12.86 -1.51
N GLY A 46 0.38 12.32 -0.77
CA GLY A 46 0.10 11.87 0.59
C GLY A 46 1.33 11.49 1.41
N CYS A 47 1.15 11.55 2.72
CA CYS A 47 2.11 11.10 3.72
C CYS A 47 1.48 10.02 4.59
N HIS A 48 2.23 8.95 4.81
CA HIS A 48 1.82 7.80 5.61
C HIS A 48 2.95 7.46 6.59
N ILE A 49 2.58 7.00 7.77
CA ILE A 49 3.49 6.51 8.80
C ILE A 49 3.37 4.98 8.89
N PHE A 50 4.50 4.30 9.00
CA PHE A 50 4.57 2.85 9.14
C PHE A 50 5.36 2.49 10.40
N LEU A 51 5.04 1.36 11.02
CA LEU A 51 5.68 0.92 12.27
C LEU A 51 7.19 0.78 12.13
N ASN A 52 7.66 0.29 10.98
CA ASN A 52 9.06 0.23 10.59
C ASN A 52 9.22 0.04 9.07
N LYS A 53 10.47 -0.02 8.61
CA LYS A 53 10.81 -0.16 7.17
C LYS A 53 10.22 -1.41 6.51
N CYS A 54 10.04 -2.50 7.25
CA CYS A 54 9.42 -3.72 6.70
C CYS A 54 7.95 -3.49 6.36
N PHE A 55 7.21 -2.80 7.23
CA PHE A 55 5.81 -2.47 6.96
C PHE A 55 5.65 -1.50 5.78
N LEU A 56 6.57 -0.53 5.63
CA LEU A 56 6.61 0.31 4.42
C LEU A 56 6.91 -0.51 3.15
N ALA A 57 7.79 -1.51 3.23
CA ALA A 57 8.09 -2.38 2.10
C ALA A 57 6.88 -3.26 1.72
N ASN A 58 6.13 -3.77 2.69
CA ASN A 58 4.86 -4.46 2.45
C ASN A 58 3.84 -3.57 1.74
N GLU A 59 3.67 -2.34 2.19
CA GLU A 59 2.80 -1.38 1.51
C GLU A 59 3.26 -1.14 0.07
N ASN A 60 4.54 -0.87 -0.16
CA ASN A 60 5.06 -0.66 -1.52
C ASN A 60 4.92 -1.89 -2.43
N CYS A 61 5.02 -3.10 -1.87
CA CYS A 61 4.75 -4.35 -2.57
C CYS A 61 3.30 -4.43 -3.04
N GLU A 62 2.33 -4.15 -2.17
CA GLU A 62 0.90 -4.10 -2.52
C GLU A 62 0.60 -2.98 -3.51
N ARG A 63 1.20 -1.80 -3.34
CA ARG A 63 1.06 -0.68 -4.27
C ARG A 63 1.52 -1.04 -5.68
N MET A 64 2.64 -1.75 -5.81
CA MET A 64 3.12 -2.23 -7.11
C MET A 64 2.14 -3.21 -7.76
N ASN A 65 1.55 -4.12 -6.97
CA ASN A 65 0.50 -5.03 -7.45
C ASN A 65 -0.75 -4.28 -7.95
N ASN A 66 -1.02 -3.10 -7.37
CA ASN A 66 -2.13 -2.23 -7.76
C ASN A 66 -1.72 -1.12 -8.76
N HIS A 67 -0.54 -1.22 -9.38
CA HIS A 67 0.00 -0.22 -10.33
C HIS A 67 0.10 1.21 -9.76
N LEU A 68 0.28 1.34 -8.45
CA LEU A 68 0.50 2.60 -7.75
C LEU A 68 2.00 2.87 -7.58
N SER A 69 2.40 4.14 -7.57
CA SER A 69 3.79 4.53 -7.30
C SER A 69 4.21 4.18 -5.87
N MET A 70 5.43 3.71 -5.69
CA MET A 70 5.98 3.45 -4.36
C MET A 70 6.10 4.74 -3.54
N LEU A 71 5.77 4.65 -2.25
CA LEU A 71 6.06 5.66 -1.25
C LEU A 71 7.57 5.69 -0.97
N LYS A 72 8.16 6.87 -1.03
CA LYS A 72 9.58 7.09 -0.73
C LYS A 72 9.74 7.43 0.74
N LEU A 73 10.81 6.92 1.35
CA LEU A 73 11.22 7.35 2.69
C LEU A 73 11.42 8.87 2.70
N GLU A 74 10.84 9.53 3.69
CA GLU A 74 10.80 10.97 3.80
C GLU A 74 11.11 11.37 5.25
N ASN A 75 11.62 12.58 5.46
CA ASN A 75 11.75 13.11 6.82
C ASN A 75 10.36 13.35 7.43
N GLN A 76 10.18 13.05 8.72
CA GLN A 76 8.93 13.26 9.45
C GLN A 76 8.34 14.67 9.21
N THR A 77 9.15 15.71 9.42
CA THR A 77 8.67 17.10 9.35
C THR A 77 8.27 17.51 7.94
N VAL A 78 8.89 16.90 6.92
CA VAL A 78 8.56 17.13 5.51
C VAL A 78 7.31 16.35 5.14
N CYS A 79 7.21 15.10 5.57
CA CYS A 79 6.08 14.23 5.31
C CYS A 79 4.80 14.78 5.96
N GLN A 80 4.84 15.15 7.24
CA GLN A 80 3.65 15.59 7.98
C GLN A 80 2.98 16.84 7.41
N LYS A 81 3.73 17.69 6.67
CA LYS A 81 3.14 18.82 5.92
C LYS A 81 2.17 18.37 4.82
N LYS A 82 2.28 17.11 4.38
CA LYS A 82 1.44 16.46 3.35
C LYS A 82 0.35 15.55 3.94
N CYS A 83 0.16 15.51 5.27
CA CYS A 83 -0.95 14.75 5.86
C CYS A 83 -2.30 15.25 5.29
N HIS A 84 -3.25 14.33 5.15
CA HIS A 84 -4.61 14.66 4.74
C HIS A 84 -5.22 15.77 5.64
N GLN A 85 -5.78 16.80 5.01
CA GLN A 85 -6.41 17.91 5.73
C GLN A 85 -7.88 17.65 6.01
N SER A 86 -8.58 17.02 5.07
CA SER A 86 -9.96 16.57 5.16
C SER A 86 -10.06 15.10 4.75
N CYS A 87 -11.14 14.46 5.19
CA CYS A 87 -11.54 13.14 4.74
C CYS A 87 -13.00 13.21 4.28
N PRO A 88 -13.43 12.34 3.36
CA PRO A 88 -14.84 12.23 3.01
C PRO A 88 -15.67 11.87 4.24
N ASP A 89 -16.87 12.43 4.33
CA ASP A 89 -17.84 12.12 5.38
C ASP A 89 -18.62 10.84 5.03
N ILE A 90 -17.87 9.74 4.94
CA ILE A 90 -18.39 8.39 4.69
C ILE A 90 -18.14 7.53 5.91
N PHE A 91 -19.15 6.77 6.31
CA PHE A 91 -19.02 5.78 7.37
C PHE A 91 -18.74 4.41 6.77
N ALA A 92 -17.47 4.00 6.82
CA ALA A 92 -16.96 2.71 6.38
C ALA A 92 -15.88 2.28 7.38
N PRO A 93 -16.27 1.85 8.59
CA PRO A 93 -15.39 1.80 9.74
C PRO A 93 -14.22 0.84 9.53
N VAL A 94 -13.11 1.14 10.19
CA VAL A 94 -11.93 0.27 10.23
C VAL A 94 -11.44 0.15 11.67
N CYS A 95 -11.04 -1.06 12.05
CA CYS A 95 -10.42 -1.32 13.34
C CYS A 95 -8.91 -1.33 13.19
N ALA A 96 -8.22 -0.61 14.08
CA ALA A 96 -6.77 -0.60 14.14
C ALA A 96 -6.25 -0.71 15.57
N ILE A 97 -5.01 -1.15 15.70
CA ILE A 97 -4.32 -1.31 16.98
C ILE A 97 -3.05 -0.48 17.05
N TYR A 98 -2.80 0.13 18.20
CA TYR A 98 -1.53 0.77 18.51
C TYR A 98 -1.18 0.54 19.98
N ARG A 99 -0.03 -0.08 20.23
CA ARG A 99 0.46 -0.41 21.58
C ARG A 99 -0.58 -1.14 22.45
N GLY A 100 -1.31 -2.08 21.86
CA GLY A 100 -2.34 -2.86 22.56
C GLY A 100 -3.71 -2.19 22.67
N PHE A 101 -3.85 -0.93 22.27
CA PHE A 101 -5.12 -0.22 22.26
C PHE A 101 -5.80 -0.37 20.90
N LEU A 102 -7.04 -0.85 20.91
CA LEU A 102 -7.92 -0.91 19.74
C LEU A 102 -8.68 0.41 19.63
N GLU A 103 -8.79 0.94 18.41
CA GLU A 103 -9.58 2.12 18.11
C GLU A 103 -10.29 1.93 16.76
N THR A 104 -11.58 2.24 16.76
CA THR A 104 -12.39 2.30 15.54
C THR A 104 -12.26 3.67 14.91
N PHE A 105 -11.92 3.71 13.62
CA PHE A 105 -11.92 4.92 12.80
C PHE A 105 -13.10 4.88 11.84
N SER A 106 -13.76 6.02 11.60
CA SER A 106 -14.96 6.08 10.75
C SER A 106 -14.71 5.69 9.29
N ASN A 107 -13.48 5.82 8.80
CA ASN A 107 -12.99 5.27 7.55
C ASN A 107 -11.45 5.26 7.50
N GLN A 108 -10.88 4.59 6.47
CA GLN A 108 -9.43 4.49 6.28
C GLN A 108 -8.73 5.86 6.17
N CYS A 109 -9.34 6.86 5.53
CA CYS A 109 -8.75 8.20 5.45
C CYS A 109 -8.59 8.81 6.84
N VAL A 110 -9.58 8.66 7.72
CA VAL A 110 -9.53 9.19 9.08
C VAL A 110 -8.43 8.51 9.90
N LEU A 111 -8.27 7.19 9.77
CA LEU A 111 -7.13 6.45 10.32
C LEU A 111 -5.80 7.03 9.84
N ASP A 112 -5.59 7.08 8.51
CA ASP A 112 -4.33 7.54 7.92
C ASP A 112 -4.00 8.99 8.32
N LYS A 113 -5.02 9.85 8.32
CA LYS A 113 -4.91 11.25 8.74
C LYS A 113 -4.50 11.36 10.20
N GLN A 114 -5.16 10.64 11.11
CA GLN A 114 -4.85 10.68 12.54
C GLN A 114 -3.46 10.08 12.81
N ALA A 115 -3.12 8.95 12.19
CA ALA A 115 -1.80 8.34 12.27
C ALA A 115 -0.70 9.32 11.83
N CYS A 116 -0.88 9.94 10.67
CA CYS A 116 0.06 10.91 10.11
C CYS A 116 0.22 12.16 11.01
N LYS A 117 -0.88 12.72 11.52
CA LYS A 117 -0.82 13.93 12.36
C LYS A 117 -0.25 13.66 13.75
N THR A 118 -0.59 12.52 14.36
CA THR A 118 -0.18 12.18 15.73
C THR A 118 1.17 11.48 15.80
N GLY A 119 1.70 10.98 14.67
CA GLY A 119 2.93 10.20 14.64
C GLY A 119 2.77 8.80 15.26
N LYS A 120 1.54 8.31 15.40
CA LYS A 120 1.24 6.97 15.92
C LYS A 120 1.06 6.01 14.74
N PRO A 121 1.95 5.02 14.54
CA PRO A 121 1.82 4.03 13.48
C PRO A 121 0.74 3.00 13.81
N TRP A 122 -0.52 3.39 13.66
CA TRP A 122 -1.67 2.49 13.78
C TRP A 122 -1.54 1.33 12.79
N HIS A 123 -1.71 0.10 13.29
CA HIS A 123 -1.76 -1.09 12.45
C HIS A 123 -3.22 -1.41 12.14
N TYR A 124 -3.61 -1.30 10.88
CA TYR A 124 -4.92 -1.76 10.40
C TYR A 124 -5.08 -3.26 10.67
N LEU A 125 -6.23 -3.65 11.22
CA LEU A 125 -6.59 -5.05 11.45
C LEU A 125 -7.60 -5.54 10.42
N PHE A 126 -8.77 -4.92 10.37
CA PHE A 126 -9.87 -5.31 9.48
C PHE A 126 -10.88 -4.16 9.29
N ALA A 127 -11.75 -4.30 8.28
CA ALA A 127 -12.86 -3.40 8.02
C ALA A 127 -14.04 -3.76 8.93
N GLY A 128 -14.61 -2.77 9.60
CA GLY A 128 -15.59 -2.92 10.67
C GLY A 128 -15.15 -2.21 11.96
N ASP A 129 -16.08 -2.12 12.92
CA ASP A 129 -15.79 -1.61 14.25
C ASP A 129 -14.97 -2.61 15.07
N CYS A 130 -14.10 -2.13 15.96
CA CYS A 130 -13.34 -3.00 16.86
C CYS A 130 -14.22 -3.82 17.80
N ASP A 131 -15.44 -3.36 18.08
CA ASP A 131 -16.40 -4.08 18.93
C ASP A 131 -16.94 -5.35 18.26
N ALA A 132 -16.82 -5.49 16.94
CA ALA A 132 -17.17 -6.71 16.22
C ALA A 132 -16.32 -7.91 16.69
N ILE A 133 -15.13 -7.66 17.25
CA ILE A 133 -14.27 -8.71 17.85
C ILE A 133 -14.97 -9.38 19.05
N TYR A 134 -15.70 -8.61 19.87
CA TYR A 134 -16.44 -9.17 21.01
C TYR A 134 -17.65 -10.01 20.59
N SER A 135 -18.20 -9.78 19.39
CA SER A 135 -19.31 -10.60 18.88
C SER A 135 -18.86 -11.93 18.27
N LEU A 136 -17.56 -12.11 18.01
CA LEU A 136 -17.02 -13.30 17.35
C LEU A 136 -16.23 -14.23 18.29
N ASP A 137 -15.84 -13.79 19.49
CA ASP A 137 -15.12 -14.66 20.42
C ASP A 137 -15.44 -14.37 21.90
N GLU A 138 -16.19 -15.28 22.52
CA GLU A 138 -16.06 -15.64 23.94
C GLU A 138 -14.66 -16.23 24.27
N ARG A 139 -13.62 -16.03 23.46
CA ARG A 139 -12.24 -16.47 23.75
C ARG A 139 -11.19 -15.43 23.37
N LYS A 140 -10.84 -14.65 24.40
CA LYS A 140 -9.55 -13.96 24.67
C LYS A 140 -8.54 -13.84 23.51
N VAL A 141 -8.20 -12.60 23.20
CA VAL A 141 -6.90 -12.23 22.63
C VAL A 141 -5.80 -12.64 23.62
N LEU A 142 -4.97 -13.62 23.23
CA LEU A 142 -3.71 -14.00 23.87
C LEU A 142 -2.56 -13.17 23.30
#